data_AF-A0A7V8VQ71-F1
#
_entry.id   AF-A0A7V8VQ71-F1
#
_cell.length_a   1.000
_cell.length_b   1.000
_cell.length_c   1.000
_cell.angle_alpha   90.00
_cell.angle_beta   90.00
_cell.angle_gamma   90.00
#
_symmetry.space_group_name_H-M   'P 1'
#
loop_
_entity.id
_entity.type
_entity.pdbx_description
1 polymer ?
#
loop_
_entity_poly.entity_id
_entity_poly.type
_entity_poly.pdbx_seq_one_letter_code
_entity_poly.pdbx_strand_id
1 'polypeptide(L)'
;MQCNFEELRALAAGAEMVSAQERGGENSAVVAPAEATTQIEQLLPRLTGDLSIHTLADQQQVRGAVAAICETLHDRLEARVLEYHPAHEEAVANYFDYAHVRSVLHRLDTIGAEMNAMIELMTGAPATAESARTVTFPH
;
A
#
# COMPACT_ATOMS: atom_id res chain seq x y z
N MET A 1 4.47 -5.59 -11.74
CA MET A 1 3.95 -4.20 -11.89
C MET A 1 5.10 -3.24 -11.66
N GLN A 2 5.40 -2.39 -12.64
CA GLN A 2 6.51 -1.45 -12.52
C GLN A 2 6.19 -0.30 -11.56
N CYS A 3 7.15 0.02 -10.69
CA CYS A 3 7.15 1.19 -9.83
C CYS A 3 8.33 2.07 -10.21
N ASN A 4 8.10 3.38 -10.34
CA ASN A 4 9.17 4.32 -10.59
C ASN A 4 9.95 4.64 -9.30
N PHE A 5 11.08 5.35 -9.44
CA PHE A 5 11.93 5.69 -8.30
C PHE A 5 11.21 6.46 -7.19
N GLU A 6 10.38 7.45 -7.53
CA GLU A 6 9.66 8.25 -6.55
C GLU A 6 8.61 7.44 -5.79
N GLU A 7 7.95 6.51 -6.49
CA GLU A 7 7.01 5.56 -5.87
C GLU A 7 7.71 4.62 -4.89
N LEU A 8 8.88 4.08 -5.26
CA LEU A 8 9.67 3.24 -4.35
C LEU A 8 10.16 4.04 -3.13
N ARG A 9 10.65 5.25 -3.35
CA ARG A 9 11.11 6.14 -2.29
C ARG A 9 9.98 6.47 -1.32
N ALA A 10 8.81 6.85 -1.82
CA ALA A 10 7.65 7.19 -1.01
C ALA A 10 7.11 5.98 -0.23
N LEU A 11 7.08 4.80 -0.84
CA LEU A 11 6.70 3.55 -0.17
C LEU A 11 7.66 3.19 0.96
N ALA A 12 8.96 3.26 0.73
CA ALA A 12 9.97 2.96 1.75
C ALA A 12 9.91 3.95 2.92
N ALA A 13 9.85 5.26 2.63
CA ALA A 13 9.73 6.29 3.64
C ALA A 13 8.44 6.13 4.47
N GLY A 14 7.30 5.89 3.81
CA GLY A 14 6.04 5.67 4.49
C GLY A 14 6.02 4.39 5.35
N ALA A 15 6.66 3.31 4.89
CA ALA A 15 6.80 2.07 5.67
C ALA A 15 7.61 2.28 6.96
N GLU A 16 8.70 3.06 6.91
CA GLU A 16 9.48 3.42 8.09
C GLU A 16 8.64 4.24 9.09
N MET A 17 7.76 5.10 8.60
CA MET A 17 6.91 5.94 9.43
C MET A 17 5.83 5.13 10.16
N VAL A 18 5.18 4.19 9.47
CA VAL A 18 4.24 3.25 10.10
C VAL A 18 4.95 2.47 11.21
N SER A 19 6.15 1.96 10.92
CA SER A 19 6.96 1.21 11.89
C SER A 19 7.38 2.07 13.09
N ALA A 20 7.65 3.36 12.89
CA ALA A 20 8.02 4.28 13.96
C ALA A 20 6.81 4.63 14.85
N GLN A 21 5.61 4.75 14.27
CA GLN A 21 4.37 5.05 15.00
C GLN A 21 4.00 3.93 15.96
N GLU A 22 4.25 2.66 15.60
CA GLU A 22 4.06 1.53 16.53
C GLU A 22 5.04 1.56 17.72
N ARG A 23 6.31 1.89 17.48
CA ARG A 23 7.33 1.91 18.54
C ARG A 23 7.15 3.07 19.54
N GLY A 24 6.49 4.16 19.12
CA GLY A 24 6.20 5.31 19.98
C GLY A 24 4.87 5.22 20.76
N GLY A 25 4.15 4.11 20.65
CA GLY A 25 2.74 3.96 21.06
C GLY A 25 2.47 3.71 22.54
N GLU A 26 2.91 4.61 23.45
CA GLU A 26 2.23 4.75 24.76
C GLU A 26 1.14 5.85 24.74
N ASN A 27 1.03 6.70 23.70
CA ASN A 27 0.16 7.89 23.78
C ASN A 27 -0.51 8.39 22.47
N SER A 28 -0.62 7.60 21.40
CA SER A 28 -1.31 8.03 20.17
C SER A 28 -2.47 7.11 19.79
N ALA A 29 -3.64 7.70 19.55
CA ALA A 29 -4.95 7.02 19.45
C ALA A 29 -5.18 6.20 18.17
N VAL A 30 -4.19 6.09 17.28
CA VAL A 30 -4.29 5.32 16.04
C VAL A 30 -3.02 4.49 15.88
N VAL A 31 -3.03 3.30 16.50
CA VAL A 31 -1.99 2.28 16.29
C VAL A 31 -2.40 1.48 15.07
N ALA A 32 -1.50 1.32 14.10
CA ALA A 32 -1.72 0.39 12.99
C ALA A 32 -1.91 -1.03 13.56
N PRO A 33 -2.90 -1.83 13.09
CA PRO A 33 -3.06 -3.21 13.54
C PRO A 33 -1.79 -4.02 13.29
N ALA A 34 -1.40 -4.91 14.20
CA ALA A 34 -0.18 -5.74 14.07
C ALA A 34 -0.07 -6.53 12.74
N GLU A 35 -1.22 -6.81 12.12
CA GLU A 35 -1.31 -7.42 10.79
C GLU A 35 -0.77 -6.50 9.69
N ALA A 36 -1.06 -5.19 9.74
CA ALA A 36 -0.59 -4.21 8.76
C ALA A 36 0.94 -4.09 8.78
N THR A 37 1.55 -4.07 9.95
CA THR A 37 3.01 -4.00 10.08
C THR A 37 3.69 -5.26 9.57
N THR A 38 3.13 -6.43 9.88
CA THR A 38 3.61 -7.70 9.33
C THR A 38 3.58 -7.67 7.79
N GLN A 39 2.50 -7.14 7.20
CA GLN A 39 2.36 -7.01 5.74
C GLN A 39 3.37 -6.00 5.17
N ILE A 40 3.66 -4.91 5.87
CA ILE A 40 4.66 -3.90 5.45
C ILE A 40 6.08 -4.49 5.49
N GLU A 41 6.43 -5.23 6.54
CA GLU A 41 7.73 -5.91 6.64
C GLU A 41 7.93 -6.91 5.50
N GLN A 42 6.87 -7.58 5.06
CA GLN A 42 6.88 -8.47 3.91
C GLN A 42 6.94 -7.73 2.56
N LEU A 43 6.46 -6.49 2.51
CA LEU A 43 6.51 -5.63 1.32
C LEU A 43 7.92 -5.07 1.08
N LEU A 44 8.63 -4.63 2.12
CA LEU A 44 9.91 -3.90 2.03
C LEU A 44 10.96 -4.59 1.13
N PRO A 45 11.23 -5.91 1.26
CA PRO A 45 12.22 -6.58 0.40
C PRO A 45 11.85 -6.61 -1.09
N ARG A 46 10.59 -6.35 -1.44
CA ARG A 46 10.05 -6.41 -2.81
C ARG A 46 10.11 -5.06 -3.52
N LEU A 47 10.51 -3.98 -2.84
CA LEU A 47 10.57 -2.63 -3.40
C LEU A 47 11.82 -2.41 -4.28
N THR A 48 12.03 -3.28 -5.27
CA THR A 48 13.21 -3.26 -6.16
C THR A 48 12.88 -2.79 -7.58
N GLY A 49 11.73 -2.13 -7.78
CA GLY A 49 11.29 -1.54 -9.06
C GLY A 49 10.25 -2.35 -9.84
N ASP A 50 10.27 -3.67 -9.76
CA ASP A 50 9.15 -4.51 -10.21
C ASP A 50 8.49 -5.20 -9.02
N LEU A 51 7.22 -4.89 -8.80
CA LEU A 51 6.40 -5.54 -7.80
C LEU A 51 5.66 -6.70 -8.46
N SER A 52 6.26 -7.88 -8.40
CA SER A 52 5.69 -9.08 -8.97
C SER A 52 4.53 -9.59 -8.10
N ILE A 53 3.32 -9.71 -8.68
CA ILE A 53 2.11 -10.21 -8.03
C ILE A 53 1.58 -11.38 -8.83
N HIS A 54 1.46 -12.55 -8.21
CA HIS A 54 1.15 -13.80 -8.93
C HIS A 54 -0.22 -14.37 -8.61
N THR A 55 -0.77 -14.04 -7.45
CA THR A 55 -2.05 -14.57 -6.96
C THR A 55 -2.88 -13.43 -6.40
N LEU A 56 -4.19 -13.61 -6.34
CA LEU A 56 -5.08 -12.60 -5.75
C LEU A 56 -4.80 -12.44 -4.25
N ALA A 57 -4.41 -13.51 -3.56
CA ALA A 57 -4.01 -13.45 -2.15
C ALA A 57 -2.76 -12.58 -1.95
N ASP A 58 -1.75 -12.73 -2.81
CA ASP A 58 -0.56 -11.87 -2.80
C ASP A 58 -0.92 -10.41 -3.12
N GLN A 59 -1.79 -10.19 -4.11
CA GLN A 59 -2.31 -8.86 -4.44
C GLN A 59 -2.97 -8.20 -3.22
N GLN A 60 -3.85 -8.92 -2.52
CA GLN A 60 -4.59 -8.42 -1.35
C GLN A 60 -3.65 -8.06 -0.20
N GLN A 61 -2.63 -8.88 0.05
CA GLN A 61 -1.61 -8.63 1.07
C GLN A 61 -0.79 -7.37 0.75
N VAL A 62 -0.29 -7.26 -0.49
CA VAL A 62 0.46 -6.08 -0.95
C VAL A 62 -0.40 -4.82 -0.89
N ARG A 63 -1.65 -4.91 -1.37
CA ARG A 63 -2.62 -3.82 -1.30
C ARG A 63 -2.87 -3.37 0.14
N GLY A 64 -3.01 -4.30 1.08
CA GLY A 64 -3.18 -4.00 2.51
C GLY A 64 -2.02 -3.18 3.08
N ALA A 65 -0.78 -3.62 2.85
CA ALA A 65 0.41 -2.88 3.25
C ALA A 65 0.47 -1.47 2.63
N VAL A 66 0.24 -1.36 1.31
CA VAL A 66 0.27 -0.08 0.60
C VAL A 66 -0.86 0.85 1.06
N ALA A 67 -2.04 0.33 1.38
CA ALA A 67 -3.16 1.11 1.91
C ALA A 67 -2.80 1.72 3.28
N ALA A 68 -2.22 0.94 4.20
CA ALA A 68 -1.80 1.44 5.50
C ALA A 68 -0.73 2.55 5.38
N ILE A 69 0.22 2.39 4.46
CA ILE A 69 1.21 3.44 4.15
C ILE A 69 0.52 4.69 3.59
N CYS A 70 -0.41 4.51 2.65
CA CYS A 70 -1.16 5.61 2.03
C CYS A 70 -1.95 6.43 3.06
N GLU A 71 -2.63 5.76 3.99
CA GLU A 71 -3.36 6.38 5.10
C GLU A 71 -2.43 7.19 6.00
N THR A 72 -1.29 6.61 6.40
CA THR A 72 -0.29 7.29 7.25
C THR A 72 0.27 8.56 6.59
N LEU A 73 0.54 8.51 5.28
CA LEU A 73 1.01 9.67 4.53
C LEU A 73 -0.09 10.73 4.37
N HIS A 74 -1.35 10.31 4.22
CA HIS A 74 -2.50 11.20 4.16
C HIS A 74 -2.69 11.96 5.48
N ASP A 75 -2.71 11.25 6.62
CA ASP A 75 -2.85 11.85 7.94
C ASP A 75 -1.75 12.88 8.21
N ARG A 76 -0.53 12.59 7.77
CA ARG A 76 0.60 13.52 7.92
C ARG A 76 0.48 14.73 6.99
N LEU A 77 0.03 14.55 5.76
CA LEU A 77 -0.28 15.65 4.86
C LEU A 77 -1.31 16.58 5.52
N GLU A 78 -2.43 16.03 6.01
CA GLU A 78 -3.47 16.80 6.68
C GLU A 78 -2.92 17.55 7.90
N ALA A 79 -2.13 16.88 8.74
CA ALA A 79 -1.50 17.52 9.90
C ALA A 79 -0.62 18.72 9.51
N ARG A 80 0.20 18.59 8.46
CA ARG A 80 1.06 19.69 7.99
C ARG A 80 0.29 20.83 7.32
N VAL A 81 -0.79 20.52 6.61
CA VAL A 81 -1.69 21.53 6.04
C VAL A 81 -2.35 22.35 7.15
N LEU A 82 -2.78 21.70 8.23
CA LEU A 82 -3.40 22.36 9.39
C LEU A 82 -2.40 23.20 10.20
N GLU A 83 -1.16 22.72 10.35
CA GLU A 83 -0.11 23.41 11.12
C GLU A 83 0.41 24.66 10.41
N TYR A 84 0.57 24.61 9.09
CA TYR A 84 1.17 25.69 8.30
C TYR A 84 0.18 26.31 7.30
N HIS A 85 0.12 25.72 6.09
CA HIS A 85 -0.83 25.99 5.02
C HIS A 85 -0.54 25.01 3.85
N PRO A 86 -1.47 24.81 2.88
CA PRO A 86 -1.26 23.86 1.78
C PRO A 86 -0.03 24.11 0.92
N ALA A 87 0.36 25.38 0.73
CA ALA A 87 1.52 25.76 -0.07
C ALA A 87 2.86 25.73 0.71
N HIS A 88 2.88 25.25 1.94
CA HIS A 88 4.11 25.16 2.73
C HIS A 88 4.98 24.02 2.18
N GLU A 89 6.30 24.19 2.16
CA GLU A 89 7.24 23.24 1.55
C GLU A 89 7.04 21.81 2.07
N GLU A 90 6.89 21.63 3.39
CA GLU A 90 6.62 20.31 3.99
C GLU A 90 5.27 19.71 3.58
N ALA A 91 4.22 20.53 3.43
CA ALA A 91 2.91 20.04 2.99
C ALA A 91 2.96 19.61 1.52
N VAL A 92 3.69 20.35 0.69
CA VAL A 92 3.92 20.01 -0.72
C VAL A 92 4.71 18.71 -0.85
N ALA A 93 5.77 18.54 -0.05
CA ALA A 93 6.57 17.31 -0.04
C ALA A 93 5.71 16.09 0.36
N ASN A 94 4.95 16.20 1.46
CA ASN A 94 4.04 15.13 1.90
C ASN A 94 2.97 14.82 0.85
N TYR A 95 2.48 15.83 0.12
CA TYR A 95 1.52 15.62 -0.96
C TYR A 95 2.10 14.75 -2.07
N PHE A 96 3.35 14.98 -2.49
CA PHE A 96 3.97 14.15 -3.52
C PHE A 96 4.16 12.71 -3.04
N ASP A 97 4.66 12.49 -1.82
CA ASP A 97 4.82 11.15 -1.27
C ASP A 97 3.45 10.42 -1.20
N TYR A 98 2.41 11.09 -0.69
CA TYR A 98 1.05 10.56 -0.69
C TYR A 98 0.54 10.26 -2.12
N ALA A 99 0.71 11.17 -3.06
CA ALA A 99 0.23 11.01 -4.43
C ALA A 99 0.92 9.83 -5.15
N HIS A 100 2.22 9.64 -4.92
CA HIS A 100 2.96 8.50 -5.45
C HIS A 100 2.45 7.18 -4.89
N VAL A 101 2.29 7.06 -3.58
CA VAL A 101 1.76 5.84 -2.96
C VAL A 101 0.31 5.58 -3.38
N ARG A 102 -0.52 6.62 -3.47
CA ARG A 102 -1.91 6.52 -3.95
C ARG A 102 -1.98 6.01 -5.39
N SER A 103 -1.06 6.45 -6.26
CA SER A 103 -0.96 5.95 -7.63
C SER A 103 -0.68 4.45 -7.68
N VAL A 104 0.25 3.97 -6.83
CA VAL A 104 0.54 2.53 -6.68
C VAL A 104 -0.69 1.79 -6.16
N LEU A 105 -1.34 2.30 -5.11
CA LEU A 105 -2.55 1.70 -4.54
C LEU A 105 -3.66 1.55 -5.58
N HIS A 106 -3.87 2.58 -6.40
CA HIS A 106 -4.86 2.54 -7.48
C HIS A 106 -4.54 1.45 -8.52
N ARG A 107 -3.28 1.29 -8.90
CA ARG A 107 -2.88 0.21 -9.81
C ARG A 107 -3.09 -1.18 -9.19
N LEU A 108 -2.82 -1.32 -7.89
CA LEU A 108 -3.12 -2.55 -7.15
C LEU A 108 -4.61 -2.85 -7.13
N ASP A 109 -5.47 -1.86 -6.88
CA ASP A 109 -6.93 -2.02 -6.92
C ASP A 109 -7.40 -2.51 -8.30
N THR A 110 -6.88 -1.93 -9.37
CA THR A 110 -7.19 -2.34 -10.75
C THR A 110 -6.79 -3.79 -11.01
N ILE A 111 -5.54 -4.17 -10.70
CA ILE A 111 -5.05 -5.55 -10.85
C ILE A 111 -5.91 -6.53 -10.02
N GLY A 112 -6.26 -6.16 -8.79
CA GLY A 112 -7.10 -6.99 -7.92
C GLY A 112 -8.51 -7.20 -8.49
N ALA A 113 -9.11 -6.16 -9.08
CA ALA A 113 -10.40 -6.26 -9.75
C ALA A 113 -10.33 -7.18 -10.98
N GLU A 114 -9.28 -7.05 -11.80
CA GLU A 114 -9.03 -7.91 -12.96
C GLU A 114 -8.82 -9.37 -12.55
N MET A 115 -8.01 -9.64 -11.53
CA MET A 115 -7.78 -10.99 -10.98
C MET A 115 -9.08 -11.62 -10.47
N ASN A 116 -9.91 -10.87 -9.74
CA ASN A 116 -11.21 -11.36 -9.29
C ASN A 116 -12.11 -11.73 -10.47
N ALA A 117 -12.22 -10.86 -11.47
CA ALA A 117 -13.03 -11.11 -12.66
C ALA A 117 -12.55 -12.33 -13.45
N MET A 118 -11.23 -12.54 -13.55
CA MET A 118 -10.67 -13.72 -14.21
C MET A 118 -10.94 -15.01 -13.42
N ILE A 119 -10.82 -15.00 -12.09
CA ILE A 119 -11.20 -16.18 -11.27
C ILE A 119 -12.67 -16.50 -11.49
N GLU A 120 -13.54 -15.50 -11.50
CA GLU A 120 -14.97 -15.68 -11.73
C GLU A 120 -15.25 -16.26 -13.12
N LEU A 121 -14.57 -15.77 -14.15
CA LEU A 121 -14.68 -16.31 -15.51
C LEU A 121 -14.21 -17.77 -15.61
N MET A 122 -13.12 -18.13 -14.93
CA MET A 122 -12.53 -19.47 -15.00
C MET A 122 -13.29 -20.51 -14.18
N THR A 123 -13.87 -20.09 -13.05
CA THR A 123 -14.50 -21.00 -12.08
C THR A 123 -16.03 -20.97 -12.13
N GLY A 124 -16.62 -19.95 -12.75
CA GLY A 124 -18.06 -19.71 -12.79
C GLY A 124 -18.64 -19.18 -11.47
N ALA A 125 -17.80 -18.78 -10.52
CA ALA A 125 -18.21 -18.27 -9.20
C ALA A 125 -17.24 -17.19 -8.68
N PRO A 126 -17.68 -16.29 -7.78
CA PRO A 126 -16.80 -15.31 -7.18
C PRO A 126 -15.57 -15.92 -6.51
N ALA A 127 -14.47 -15.16 -6.46
CA ALA A 127 -13.22 -15.65 -5.89
C ALA A 127 -13.39 -16.04 -4.41
N THR A 128 -13.03 -17.28 -4.11
CA THR A 128 -12.91 -17.81 -2.75
C THR A 128 -11.48 -17.62 -2.23
N ALA A 129 -11.27 -17.76 -0.92
CA ALA A 129 -9.94 -17.74 -0.32
C ALA A 129 -9.02 -18.85 -0.87
N GLU A 130 -9.57 -19.98 -1.29
CA GLU A 130 -8.81 -21.04 -1.94
C GLU A 130 -8.36 -20.62 -3.34
N SER A 131 -9.30 -20.23 -4.20
CA SER A 131 -8.98 -19.78 -5.56
C SER A 131 -8.06 -18.56 -5.58
N ALA A 132 -8.19 -17.67 -4.59
CA ALA A 132 -7.32 -16.49 -4.47
C ALA A 132 -5.84 -16.87 -4.24
N ARG A 133 -5.57 -18.02 -3.63
CA ARG A 133 -4.21 -18.52 -3.37
C ARG A 133 -3.70 -19.46 -4.46
N THR A 134 -4.59 -20.19 -5.14
CA THR A 134 -4.22 -21.28 -6.05
C THR A 134 -4.23 -20.86 -7.53
N VAL A 135 -5.09 -19.91 -7.92
CA VAL A 135 -5.10 -19.37 -9.29
C VAL A 135 -3.91 -18.43 -9.45
N THR A 136 -3.05 -18.77 -10.41
CA THR A 136 -1.83 -18.02 -10.71
C THR A 136 -1.99 -17.26 -12.02
N PHE A 137 -1.56 -16.00 -12.03
CA PHE A 137 -1.60 -15.13 -13.19
C PHE A 137 -0.20 -14.89 -13.75
N PRO A 138 -0.03 -14.91 -15.08
CA PRO A 138 1.23 -14.56 -15.72
C PRO A 138 1.53 -13.05 -15.60
N HIS A 139 2.82 -12.72 -15.63
CA HIS A 139 3.34 -11.34 -15.76
C HIS A 139 3.29 -10.84 -17.19
#